data_AF-A0A1M7UMV2-F1
#
_entry.id   AF-A0A1M7UMV2-F1
#
_cell.length_a   1.000
_cell.length_b   1.000
_cell.length_c   1.000
_cell.angle_alpha   90.00
_cell.angle_beta   90.00
_cell.angle_gamma   90.00
#
_symmetry.space_group_name_H-M   'P 1'
#
loop_
_entity.id
_entity.type
_entity.pdbx_description
1 polymer ?
#
loop_
_entity_poly.entity_id
_entity_poly.type
_entity_poly.pdbx_seq_one_letter_code
_entity_poly.pdbx_strand_id
1 'polypeptide(L)'
;MIAIRADLRTHLQPVRHQGRRQSCLAFATSAAHEHKAGIVGHLSVEYLFYHSVERTPGKNPAVGTTMAAAAGALADEGQPVEAAWPYSPVQVTPWTAPAITTALHKRRMVLGSLGFDDITGALDAGHLVVLGVIITDAFYRADALGQVADVSPDIERGGHAVLAVGHGAHADGTPMILIRNSWGTAWGIGGYGWLSPSYTTRQLRETATLT
;
A
#
# COMPACT_ATOMS: atom_id res chain seq x y z
N MET A 1 21.45 7.22 10.78
CA MET A 1 20.50 6.45 11.62
C MET A 1 19.22 7.26 11.73
N ILE A 2 18.05 6.63 11.58
CA ILE A 2 16.75 7.33 11.68
C ILE A 2 16.18 7.10 13.09
N ALA A 3 15.94 8.19 13.81
CA ALA A 3 15.25 8.18 15.09
C ALA A 3 13.73 8.13 14.83
N ILE A 4 13.10 7.03 15.25
CA ILE A 4 11.67 6.76 15.06
C ILE A 4 10.84 7.69 15.96
N ARG A 5 9.78 8.30 15.41
CA ARG A 5 8.83 9.14 16.14
C ARG A 5 7.45 8.48 16.27
N ALA A 6 6.97 7.88 15.17
CA ALA A 6 5.77 7.03 15.16
C ALA A 6 6.06 5.74 14.39
N ASP A 7 5.58 4.60 14.92
CA ASP A 7 5.77 3.28 14.31
C ASP A 7 4.56 2.40 14.53
N LEU A 8 3.82 2.15 13.45
CA LEU A 8 2.62 1.33 13.46
C LEU A 8 2.89 -0.10 12.97
N ARG A 9 4.15 -0.49 12.72
CA ARG A 9 4.48 -1.82 12.17
C ARG A 9 4.00 -2.96 13.05
N THR A 10 4.06 -2.81 14.36
CA THR A 10 3.63 -3.83 15.34
C THR A 10 2.13 -4.08 15.34
N HIS A 11 1.34 -3.19 14.73
CA HIS A 11 -0.11 -3.34 14.56
C HIS A 11 -0.49 -4.00 13.23
N LEU A 12 0.49 -4.33 12.39
CA LEU A 12 0.27 -4.87 11.07
C LEU A 12 0.56 -6.37 11.01
N GLN A 13 -0.20 -7.05 10.16
CA GLN A 13 0.11 -8.43 9.75
C GLN A 13 1.43 -8.50 8.97
N PRO A 14 2.13 -9.65 8.90
CA PRO A 14 3.42 -9.78 8.21
C PRO A 14 3.43 -9.26 6.76
N VAL A 15 4.58 -8.77 6.30
CA VAL A 15 4.77 -8.31 4.91
C VAL A 15 4.50 -9.46 3.92
N ARG A 16 3.81 -9.13 2.82
CA ARG A 16 3.45 -10.07 1.75
C ARG A 16 4.13 -9.67 0.44
N HIS A 17 4.07 -10.55 -0.55
CA HIS A 17 4.70 -10.38 -1.86
C HIS A 17 3.66 -10.47 -2.99
N GLN A 18 3.46 -9.40 -3.74
CA GLN A 18 2.48 -9.32 -4.85
C GLN A 18 2.91 -10.09 -6.11
N GLY A 19 4.17 -10.53 -6.19
CA GLY A 19 4.67 -11.22 -7.37
C GLY A 19 4.76 -10.26 -8.56
N ARG A 20 4.37 -10.76 -9.74
CA ARG A 20 4.43 -10.00 -11.00
C ARG A 20 3.10 -9.31 -11.35
N ARG A 21 2.11 -9.36 -10.45
CA ARG A 21 0.77 -8.81 -10.71
C ARG A 21 0.70 -7.35 -10.29
N GLN A 22 -0.12 -6.57 -11.00
CA GLN A 22 -0.36 -5.15 -10.72
C GLN A 22 -1.39 -4.94 -9.58
N SER A 23 -1.16 -5.60 -8.46
CA SER A 23 -2.10 -5.67 -7.32
C SER A 23 -1.64 -4.86 -6.10
N CYS A 24 -0.60 -4.03 -6.25
CA CYS A 24 -0.01 -3.22 -5.17
C CYS A 24 -1.05 -2.41 -4.40
N LEU A 25 -2.00 -1.79 -5.10
CA LEU A 25 -3.04 -1.01 -4.45
C LEU A 25 -3.95 -1.86 -3.57
N ALA A 26 -4.34 -3.05 -4.03
CA ALA A 26 -5.12 -3.98 -3.22
C ALA A 26 -4.32 -4.44 -1.98
N PHE A 27 -3.01 -4.64 -2.08
CA PHE A 27 -2.16 -4.95 -0.93
C PHE A 27 -2.12 -3.82 0.10
N ALA A 28 -1.84 -2.59 -0.36
CA ALA A 28 -1.75 -1.42 0.53
C ALA A 28 -3.10 -1.16 1.22
N THR A 29 -4.20 -1.20 0.45
CA THR A 29 -5.56 -1.02 0.97
C THR A 29 -5.97 -2.13 1.94
N SER A 30 -5.66 -3.41 1.64
CA SER A 30 -6.00 -4.52 2.53
C SER A 30 -5.30 -4.40 3.88
N ALA A 31 -4.00 -4.07 3.88
CA ALA A 31 -3.24 -3.88 5.12
C ALA A 31 -3.76 -2.68 5.94
N ALA A 32 -4.14 -1.58 5.29
CA ALA A 32 -4.79 -0.45 5.96
C ALA A 32 -6.15 -0.87 6.56
N HIS A 33 -6.90 -1.70 5.84
CA HIS A 33 -8.23 -2.13 6.23
C HIS A 33 -8.20 -3.09 7.41
N GLU A 34 -7.32 -4.09 7.38
CA GLU A 34 -7.06 -5.02 8.48
C GLU A 34 -6.79 -4.24 9.79
N HIS A 35 -5.89 -3.26 9.74
CA HIS A 35 -5.57 -2.39 10.88
C HIS A 35 -6.78 -1.58 11.34
N LYS A 36 -7.42 -0.83 10.43
CA LYS A 36 -8.53 0.07 10.78
C LYS A 36 -9.74 -0.68 11.35
N ALA A 37 -9.98 -1.90 10.89
CA ALA A 37 -11.09 -2.73 11.34
C ALA A 37 -10.73 -3.60 12.56
N GLY A 38 -9.47 -3.58 13.03
CA GLY A 38 -9.02 -4.43 14.15
C GLY A 38 -9.09 -5.93 13.82
N ILE A 39 -8.91 -6.30 12.56
CA ILE A 39 -9.03 -7.69 12.09
C ILE A 39 -7.74 -8.44 12.39
N VAL A 40 -7.89 -9.57 13.08
CA VAL A 40 -6.79 -10.50 13.35
C VAL A 40 -6.67 -11.46 12.16
N GLY A 41 -5.56 -11.37 11.44
CA GLY A 41 -5.28 -12.16 10.24
C GLY A 41 -5.50 -11.37 8.94
N HIS A 42 -5.26 -12.04 7.82
CA HIS A 42 -5.34 -11.40 6.51
C HIS A 42 -6.74 -11.43 5.89
N LEU A 43 -7.09 -10.34 5.24
CA LEU A 43 -8.20 -10.26 4.30
C LEU A 43 -7.74 -10.58 2.87
N SER A 44 -8.65 -11.09 2.05
CA SER A 44 -8.37 -11.50 0.68
C SER A 44 -8.02 -10.30 -0.19
N VAL A 45 -6.73 -10.18 -0.50
CA VAL A 45 -6.21 -9.23 -1.51
C VAL A 45 -6.73 -9.58 -2.90
N GLU A 46 -6.88 -10.88 -3.20
CA GLU A 46 -7.38 -11.36 -4.49
C GLU A 46 -8.79 -10.83 -4.77
N TYR A 47 -9.67 -10.94 -3.78
CA TYR A 47 -11.06 -10.50 -3.89
C TYR A 47 -11.15 -9.00 -4.09
N LEU A 48 -10.42 -8.20 -3.30
CA LEU A 48 -10.38 -6.75 -3.48
C LEU A 48 -9.83 -6.38 -4.85
N PHE A 49 -8.74 -7.02 -5.29
CA PHE A 49 -8.11 -6.74 -6.58
C PHE A 49 -9.06 -7.05 -7.74
N TYR A 50 -9.73 -8.21 -7.71
CA TYR A 50 -10.72 -8.59 -8.71
C TYR A 50 -11.83 -7.55 -8.86
N HIS A 51 -12.51 -7.21 -7.76
CA HIS A 51 -13.62 -6.26 -7.79
C HIS A 51 -13.17 -4.84 -8.15
N SER A 52 -11.94 -4.46 -7.78
CA SER A 52 -11.36 -3.17 -8.20
C SER A 52 -11.10 -3.15 -9.71
N VAL A 53 -10.56 -4.24 -10.29
CA VAL A 53 -10.35 -4.35 -11.74
C VAL A 53 -11.68 -4.34 -12.49
N GLU A 54 -12.70 -5.04 -12.01
CA GLU A 54 -14.04 -5.04 -12.63
C GLU A 54 -14.69 -3.65 -12.67
N ARG A 55 -14.32 -2.77 -11.72
CA ARG A 55 -14.74 -1.36 -11.66
C ARG A 55 -13.83 -0.42 -12.46
N THR A 56 -12.68 -0.90 -12.94
CA THR A 56 -11.72 -0.09 -13.69
C THR A 56 -12.05 -0.14 -15.19
N PRO A 57 -12.02 1.00 -15.91
CA PRO A 57 -12.19 1.00 -17.36
C PRO A 57 -11.23 0.02 -18.06
N GLY A 58 -11.75 -0.79 -18.97
CA GLY A 58 -10.98 -1.82 -19.67
C GLY A 58 -10.79 -3.15 -18.92
N LYS A 59 -11.09 -3.21 -17.61
CA LYS A 59 -11.13 -4.44 -16.80
C LYS A 59 -9.91 -5.36 -16.99
N ASN A 60 -8.73 -4.76 -17.08
CA ASN A 60 -7.50 -5.48 -17.40
C ASN A 60 -6.59 -5.59 -16.15
N PRO A 61 -6.46 -6.77 -15.53
CA PRO A 61 -5.60 -6.92 -14.35
C PRO A 61 -4.10 -6.73 -14.64
N ALA A 62 -3.68 -6.74 -15.91
CA ALA A 62 -2.29 -6.53 -16.29
C ALA A 62 -1.84 -5.06 -16.19
N VAL A 63 -2.77 -4.11 -16.05
CA VAL A 63 -2.46 -2.66 -15.93
C VAL A 63 -2.79 -2.10 -14.54
N GLY A 64 -3.29 -2.94 -13.63
CA GLY A 64 -3.66 -2.55 -12.28
C GLY A 64 -5.07 -1.97 -12.17
N THR A 65 -5.28 -1.12 -11.18
CA THR A 65 -6.57 -0.52 -10.83
C THR A 65 -6.37 0.88 -10.23
N THR A 66 -7.44 1.61 -9.97
CA THR A 66 -7.41 2.99 -9.45
C THR A 66 -7.85 3.05 -7.99
N MET A 67 -7.47 4.11 -7.27
CA MET A 67 -7.93 4.31 -5.89
C MET A 67 -9.45 4.46 -5.81
N ALA A 68 -10.07 5.14 -6.78
CA ALA A 68 -11.52 5.24 -6.87
C ALA A 68 -12.21 3.87 -7.04
N ALA A 69 -11.68 3.01 -7.92
CA ALA A 69 -12.21 1.67 -8.12
C ALA A 69 -12.02 0.79 -6.87
N ALA A 70 -10.85 0.85 -6.22
CA ALA A 70 -10.59 0.15 -4.97
C ALA A 70 -11.47 0.65 -3.81
N ALA A 71 -11.71 1.96 -3.71
CA ALA A 71 -12.61 2.54 -2.73
C ALA A 71 -14.05 2.04 -2.93
N GLY A 72 -14.53 2.02 -4.17
CA GLY A 72 -15.84 1.47 -4.51
C GLY A 72 -15.93 -0.02 -4.20
N ALA A 73 -14.92 -0.80 -4.60
CA ALA A 73 -14.85 -2.23 -4.35
C ALA A 73 -14.91 -2.56 -2.85
N LEU A 74 -14.17 -1.81 -2.04
CA LEU A 74 -14.10 -2.01 -0.60
C LEU A 74 -15.41 -1.62 0.12
N ALA A 75 -16.11 -0.61 -0.38
CA ALA A 75 -17.37 -0.14 0.20
C ALA A 75 -18.54 -1.06 -0.15
N ASP A 76 -18.62 -1.52 -1.40
CA ASP A 76 -19.79 -2.22 -1.93
C ASP A 76 -19.67 -3.75 -1.82
N GLU A 77 -18.50 -4.32 -2.12
CA GLU A 77 -18.24 -5.77 -2.03
C GLU A 77 -17.50 -6.12 -0.73
N GLY A 78 -16.54 -5.29 -0.32
CA GLY A 78 -15.70 -5.54 0.84
C GLY A 78 -14.64 -6.61 0.57
N GLN A 79 -14.20 -7.30 1.64
CA GLN A 79 -13.23 -8.37 1.57
C GLN A 79 -13.62 -9.52 2.49
N PRO A 80 -13.56 -10.78 2.04
CA PRO A 80 -13.58 -11.92 2.93
C PRO A 80 -12.20 -12.13 3.58
N VAL A 81 -12.15 -13.05 4.53
CA VAL A 81 -10.88 -13.60 5.03
C VAL A 81 -10.04 -14.20 3.89
N GLU A 82 -8.72 -14.11 3.99
CA GLU A 82 -7.77 -14.57 2.95
C GLU A 82 -8.02 -16.02 2.53
N ALA A 83 -8.40 -16.90 3.45
CA ALA A 83 -8.67 -18.31 3.15
C ALA A 83 -9.86 -18.54 2.20
N ALA A 84 -10.79 -17.58 2.08
CA ALA A 84 -11.96 -17.72 1.21
C ALA A 84 -11.61 -17.54 -0.28
N TRP A 85 -10.61 -16.70 -0.58
CA TRP A 85 -9.99 -16.63 -1.89
C TRP A 85 -8.52 -16.24 -1.74
N PRO A 86 -7.61 -17.22 -1.64
CA PRO A 86 -6.20 -16.97 -1.43
C PRO A 86 -5.57 -16.22 -2.60
N TYR A 87 -4.65 -15.32 -2.28
CA TYR A 87 -3.89 -14.57 -3.26
C TYR A 87 -2.96 -15.47 -4.07
N SER A 88 -2.99 -15.33 -5.39
CA SER A 88 -2.00 -15.95 -6.29
C SER A 88 -1.04 -14.89 -6.82
N PRO A 89 0.30 -15.07 -6.69
CA PRO A 89 1.30 -14.15 -7.25
C PRO A 89 1.41 -14.24 -8.77
N VAL A 90 0.68 -15.18 -9.39
CA VAL A 90 0.55 -15.38 -10.83
C VAL A 90 -0.92 -15.24 -11.21
N GLN A 91 -1.19 -14.52 -12.30
CA GLN A 91 -2.54 -14.37 -12.82
C GLN A 91 -3.05 -15.72 -13.34
N VAL A 92 -4.10 -16.25 -12.71
CA VAL A 92 -4.77 -17.47 -13.17
C VAL A 92 -5.74 -17.16 -14.31
N THR A 93 -5.94 -18.12 -15.21
CA THR A 93 -6.86 -18.04 -16.35
C THR A 93 -7.69 -19.32 -16.43
N PRO A 94 -9.04 -19.26 -16.39
CA PRO A 94 -9.85 -18.05 -16.24
C PRO A 94 -9.68 -17.41 -14.85
N TRP A 95 -9.82 -16.08 -14.80
CA TRP A 95 -9.82 -15.34 -13.53
C TRP A 95 -11.26 -15.04 -13.14
N THR A 96 -11.81 -15.85 -12.22
CA THR A 96 -13.21 -15.78 -11.84
C THR A 96 -13.32 -15.86 -10.33
N ALA A 97 -14.11 -14.95 -9.75
CA ALA A 97 -14.37 -14.96 -8.33
C ALA A 97 -15.15 -16.22 -7.92
N PRO A 98 -14.72 -16.94 -6.87
CA PRO A 98 -15.52 -18.01 -6.30
C PRO A 98 -16.74 -17.44 -5.58
N ALA A 99 -17.74 -18.29 -5.35
CA ALA A 99 -18.84 -17.94 -4.47
C ALA A 99 -18.31 -17.79 -3.03
N ILE A 100 -18.44 -16.59 -2.46
CA ILE A 100 -18.00 -16.32 -1.09
C ILE A 100 -19.16 -16.57 -0.13
N THR A 101 -18.93 -17.46 0.83
CA THR A 101 -19.88 -17.79 1.90
C THR A 101 -19.45 -17.24 3.26
N THR A 102 -18.23 -16.71 3.36
CA THR A 102 -17.70 -16.09 4.58
C THR A 102 -18.14 -14.62 4.69
N ALA A 103 -18.00 -14.05 5.88
CA ALA A 103 -18.34 -12.65 6.11
C ALA A 103 -17.50 -11.71 5.23
N LEU A 104 -18.16 -10.70 4.67
CA LEU A 104 -17.52 -9.64 3.88
C LEU A 104 -17.31 -8.41 4.77
N HIS A 105 -16.05 -8.07 4.99
CA HIS A 105 -15.64 -6.89 5.74
C HIS A 105 -15.62 -5.68 4.81
N LYS A 106 -16.43 -4.68 5.09
CA LYS A 106 -16.55 -3.46 4.28
C LYS A 106 -15.98 -2.27 5.01
N ARG A 107 -15.41 -1.34 4.26
CA ARG A 107 -14.92 -0.07 4.81
C ARG A 107 -14.99 1.04 3.78
N ARG A 108 -15.19 2.27 4.25
CA ARG A 108 -15.02 3.45 3.41
C ARG A 108 -13.55 3.82 3.33
N MET A 109 -13.07 3.99 2.10
CA MET A 109 -11.78 4.60 1.79
C MET A 109 -12.02 6.05 1.35
N VAL A 110 -11.37 7.00 2.01
CA VAL A 110 -11.46 8.43 1.72
C VAL A 110 -10.23 8.82 0.91
N LEU A 111 -10.47 9.20 -0.34
CA LEU A 111 -9.43 9.69 -1.24
C LEU A 111 -9.05 11.13 -0.88
N GLY A 112 -7.78 11.47 -1.06
CA GLY A 112 -7.27 12.79 -0.80
C GLY A 112 -5.92 13.03 -1.47
N SER A 113 -5.34 14.19 -1.20
CA SER A 113 -4.01 14.58 -1.68
C SER A 113 -3.22 15.17 -0.51
N LEU A 114 -2.95 14.32 0.49
CA LEU A 114 -2.24 14.73 1.70
C LEU A 114 -0.78 15.07 1.36
N GLY A 115 -0.30 16.19 1.92
CA GLY A 115 1.12 16.54 1.88
C GLY A 115 1.94 15.70 2.86
N PHE A 116 3.26 15.87 2.82
CA PHE A 116 4.17 15.15 3.72
C PHE A 116 3.80 15.35 5.21
N ASP A 117 3.55 16.59 5.63
CA ASP A 117 3.21 16.91 7.02
C ASP A 117 1.82 16.39 7.42
N ASP A 118 0.87 16.35 6.50
CA ASP A 118 -0.45 15.76 6.77
C ASP A 118 -0.36 14.24 6.92
N ILE A 119 0.53 13.58 6.16
CA ILE A 119 0.80 12.15 6.29
C ILE A 119 1.42 11.84 7.65
N THR A 120 2.41 12.62 8.09
CA THR A 120 3.03 12.41 9.42
C THR A 120 2.03 12.69 10.54
N GLY A 121 1.20 13.72 10.42
CA GLY A 121 0.11 13.99 11.37
C GLY A 121 -0.94 12.87 11.45
N ALA A 122 -1.30 12.26 10.32
CA ALA A 122 -2.17 11.09 10.30
C ALA A 122 -1.55 9.90 11.03
N LEU A 123 -0.25 9.68 10.84
CA LEU A 123 0.49 8.61 11.50
C LEU A 123 0.63 8.82 13.01
N ASP A 124 0.82 10.06 13.46
CA ASP A 124 0.79 10.42 14.89
C ASP A 124 -0.57 10.13 15.52
N ALA A 125 -1.65 10.28 14.75
CA ALA A 125 -3.00 9.90 15.17
C ALA A 125 -3.29 8.38 15.05
N GLY A 126 -2.29 7.56 14.71
CA GLY A 126 -2.43 6.11 14.56
C GLY A 126 -3.16 5.69 13.27
N HIS A 127 -3.27 6.59 12.29
CA HIS A 127 -3.92 6.33 11.01
C HIS A 127 -2.90 6.05 9.92
N LEU A 128 -3.03 4.89 9.29
CA LEU A 128 -2.24 4.51 8.12
C LEU A 128 -2.75 5.24 6.88
N VAL A 129 -1.84 5.55 5.95
CA VAL A 129 -2.17 6.25 4.70
C VAL A 129 -1.72 5.42 3.51
N VAL A 130 -2.65 5.05 2.63
CA VAL A 130 -2.32 4.45 1.34
C VAL A 130 -1.75 5.55 0.44
N LEU A 131 -0.57 5.32 -0.13
CA LEU A 131 0.12 6.27 -0.99
C LEU A 131 0.15 5.74 -2.43
N GLY A 132 -0.35 6.51 -3.38
CA GLY A 132 -0.16 6.30 -4.81
C GLY A 132 1.01 7.15 -5.29
N VAL A 133 2.08 6.51 -5.70
CA VAL A 133 3.35 7.15 -6.07
C VAL A 133 3.78 6.77 -7.48
N ILE A 134 4.52 7.64 -8.15
CA ILE A 134 5.34 7.25 -9.30
C ILE A 134 6.70 6.80 -8.77
N ILE A 135 6.99 5.51 -8.89
CA ILE A 135 8.29 4.98 -8.45
C ILE A 135 9.36 5.22 -9.50
N THR A 136 10.59 5.32 -9.02
CA THR A 136 11.77 5.59 -9.85
C THR A 136 12.79 4.45 -9.74
N ASP A 137 13.87 4.58 -10.49
CA ASP A 137 15.02 3.67 -10.44
C ASP A 137 15.65 3.55 -9.04
N ALA A 138 15.70 4.65 -8.28
CA ALA A 138 16.14 4.63 -6.88
C ALA A 138 15.22 3.79 -5.98
N PHE A 139 13.91 3.74 -6.26
CA PHE A 139 12.95 3.00 -5.44
C PHE A 139 13.20 1.49 -5.43
N TYR A 140 13.71 0.94 -6.54
CA TYR A 140 14.11 -0.47 -6.63
C TYR A 140 15.35 -0.80 -5.80
N ARG A 141 16.12 0.22 -5.40
CA ARG A 141 17.46 0.09 -4.79
C ARG A 141 17.51 0.76 -3.42
N ALA A 142 16.48 0.54 -2.59
CA ALA A 142 16.53 0.92 -1.19
C ALA A 142 17.82 0.35 -0.55
N ASP A 143 18.56 1.20 0.17
CA ASP A 143 19.86 0.82 0.70
C ASP A 143 19.77 -0.17 1.89
N ALA A 144 20.90 -0.51 2.49
CA ALA A 144 20.95 -1.41 3.65
C ALA A 144 20.20 -0.86 4.89
N LEU A 145 19.90 0.44 4.90
CA LEU A 145 19.09 1.13 5.91
C LEU A 145 17.65 1.37 5.42
N GLY A 146 17.25 0.75 4.30
CA GLY A 146 15.92 0.86 3.71
C GLY A 146 15.63 2.23 3.10
N GLN A 147 16.61 3.13 2.99
CA GLN A 147 16.38 4.47 2.46
C GLN A 147 16.34 4.42 0.93
N VAL A 148 15.28 4.98 0.36
CA VAL A 148 15.21 5.24 -1.08
C VAL A 148 15.99 6.53 -1.35
N ALA A 149 16.99 6.45 -2.23
CA ALA A 149 17.81 7.60 -2.55
C ALA A 149 16.98 8.71 -3.20
N ASP A 150 17.18 9.94 -2.75
CA ASP A 150 16.53 11.14 -3.30
C ASP A 150 17.33 11.65 -4.51
N VAL A 151 17.14 10.98 -5.64
CA VAL A 151 17.81 11.33 -6.91
C VAL A 151 16.89 12.22 -7.75
N SER A 152 17.45 13.30 -8.31
CA SER A 152 16.74 14.20 -9.22
C SER A 152 17.69 14.82 -10.25
N PRO A 153 17.47 14.62 -11.57
CA PRO A 153 16.43 13.78 -12.15
C PRO A 153 16.69 12.27 -11.90
N ASP A 154 15.63 11.49 -11.78
CA ASP A 154 15.69 10.02 -11.75
C ASP A 154 14.68 9.44 -12.76
N ILE A 155 14.91 8.21 -13.21
CA ILE A 155 14.08 7.57 -14.24
C ILE A 155 12.80 7.06 -13.59
N GLU A 156 11.65 7.61 -13.99
CA GLU A 156 10.34 7.11 -13.59
C GLU A 156 10.04 5.74 -14.24
N ARG A 157 9.46 4.83 -13.46
CA ARG A 157 9.16 3.44 -13.86
C ARG A 157 7.68 3.12 -13.91
N GLY A 158 6.84 3.93 -13.28
CA GLY A 158 5.39 3.81 -13.33
C GLY A 158 4.71 4.02 -11.98
N GLY A 159 3.39 3.92 -11.98
CA GLY A 159 2.58 4.02 -10.78
C GLY A 159 2.73 2.78 -9.88
N HIS A 160 2.81 3.01 -8.58
CA HIS A 160 2.83 1.98 -7.54
C HIS A 160 2.05 2.47 -6.32
N ALA A 161 1.60 1.52 -5.50
CA ALA A 161 0.92 1.84 -4.25
C ALA A 161 1.63 1.18 -3.07
N VAL A 162 1.85 1.96 -2.01
CA VAL A 162 2.48 1.54 -0.76
C VAL A 162 1.69 2.08 0.42
N LEU A 163 2.02 1.62 1.63
CA LEU A 163 1.35 2.06 2.85
C LEU A 163 2.31 2.86 3.71
N ALA A 164 1.98 4.09 4.08
CA ALA A 164 2.68 4.82 5.13
C ALA A 164 2.33 4.21 6.49
N VAL A 165 3.35 3.87 7.27
CA VAL A 165 3.18 3.11 8.54
C VAL A 165 3.93 3.73 9.71
N GLY A 166 4.63 4.84 9.51
CA GLY A 166 5.37 5.51 10.56
C GLY A 166 6.20 6.66 10.02
N HIS A 167 6.85 7.39 10.91
CA HIS A 167 7.78 8.44 10.53
C HIS A 167 8.87 8.60 11.58
N GLY A 168 9.93 9.28 11.18
CA GLY A 168 11.08 9.56 12.03
C GLY A 168 11.91 10.69 11.46
N ALA A 169 13.11 10.87 11.99
CA ALA A 169 14.06 11.84 11.47
C ALA A 169 15.45 11.22 11.33
N HIS A 170 16.13 11.54 10.24
CA HIS A 170 17.56 11.24 10.09
C HIS A 170 18.39 12.02 11.14
N ALA A 171 19.65 11.63 11.32
CA ALA A 171 20.52 12.23 12.33
C ALA A 171 20.76 13.74 12.13
N ASP A 172 20.65 14.22 10.89
CA ASP A 172 20.70 15.65 10.53
C ASP A 172 19.38 16.40 10.74
N GLY A 173 18.34 15.72 11.24
CA GLY A 173 17.02 16.29 11.48
C GLY A 173 16.05 16.17 10.31
N THR A 174 16.47 15.66 9.14
CA THR A 174 15.60 15.49 7.97
C THR A 174 14.46 14.51 8.29
N PRO A 175 13.18 14.93 8.22
CA PRO A 175 12.07 14.03 8.52
C PRO A 175 11.90 12.99 7.41
N MET A 176 11.48 11.78 7.76
CA MET A 176 11.36 10.65 6.84
C MET A 176 10.04 9.92 7.09
N ILE A 177 9.36 9.48 6.02
CA ILE A 177 8.19 8.59 6.11
C ILE A 177 8.64 7.14 5.96
N LEU A 178 8.21 6.28 6.88
CA LEU A 178 8.34 4.84 6.77
C LEU A 178 7.18 4.28 5.96
N ILE A 179 7.49 3.60 4.87
CA ILE A 179 6.54 2.89 4.04
C ILE A 179 6.68 1.37 4.17
N ARG A 180 5.56 0.68 4.07
CA ARG A 180 5.48 -0.76 3.83
C ARG A 180 5.23 -1.00 2.35
N ASN A 181 6.07 -1.83 1.74
CA ASN A 181 5.92 -2.27 0.36
C ASN A 181 5.28 -3.67 0.30
N SER A 182 4.88 -4.10 -0.89
CA SER A 182 4.30 -5.40 -1.20
C SER A 182 5.23 -6.27 -2.05
N TRP A 183 6.54 -6.06 -1.96
CA TRP A 183 7.58 -6.83 -2.69
C TRP A 183 8.33 -7.83 -1.79
N GLY A 184 7.67 -8.28 -0.72
CA GLY A 184 8.24 -9.23 0.24
C GLY A 184 9.29 -8.62 1.16
N THR A 185 9.77 -9.43 2.10
CA THR A 185 10.65 -9.00 3.20
C THR A 185 12.09 -8.70 2.75
N ALA A 186 12.48 -9.15 1.56
CA ALA A 186 13.82 -8.92 1.01
C ALA A 186 14.01 -7.49 0.45
N TRP A 187 12.92 -6.76 0.20
CA TRP A 187 13.00 -5.38 -0.24
C TRP A 187 13.16 -4.44 0.96
N GLY A 188 14.15 -3.53 0.91
CA GLY A 188 14.46 -2.61 2.00
C GLY A 188 14.81 -3.34 3.30
N ILE A 189 14.32 -2.83 4.44
CA ILE A 189 14.47 -3.50 5.75
C ILE A 189 13.20 -4.28 6.05
N GLY A 190 13.21 -5.59 5.78
CA GLY A 190 12.10 -6.47 6.13
C GLY A 190 10.81 -6.16 5.36
N GLY A 191 10.89 -5.56 4.17
CA GLY A 191 9.74 -5.12 3.38
C GLY A 191 9.34 -3.65 3.58
N TYR A 192 10.13 -2.90 4.34
CA TYR A 192 9.90 -1.50 4.65
C TYR A 192 11.03 -0.62 4.14
N GLY A 193 10.72 0.65 3.86
CA GLY A 193 11.70 1.62 3.42
C GLY A 193 11.33 3.04 3.83
N TRP A 194 12.29 3.94 3.70
CA TRP A 194 12.18 5.33 4.09
C TRP A 194 12.16 6.24 2.87
N LEU A 195 11.19 7.15 2.83
CA LEU A 195 11.09 8.20 1.82
C LEU A 195 11.38 9.55 2.47
N SER A 196 12.20 10.35 1.80
CA SER A 196 12.45 11.74 2.15
C SER A 196 11.23 12.64 1.82
N PRO A 197 11.18 13.87 2.34
CA PRO A 197 10.11 14.81 2.01
C PRO A 197 10.13 15.19 0.54
N SER A 198 11.33 15.43 0.00
CA SER A 198 11.49 15.83 -1.39
C SER A 198 11.17 14.70 -2.38
N TYR A 199 11.52 13.45 -2.10
CA TYR A 199 11.05 12.31 -2.90
C TYR A 199 9.52 12.21 -2.85
N THR A 200 8.95 12.26 -1.65
CA THR A 200 7.50 12.14 -1.44
C THR A 200 6.74 13.24 -2.18
N THR A 201 7.14 14.50 -2.03
CA THR A 201 6.51 15.64 -2.71
C THR A 201 6.57 15.53 -4.23
N ARG A 202 7.70 15.05 -4.79
CA ARG A 202 7.84 14.91 -6.25
C ARG A 202 7.05 13.72 -6.80
N GLN A 203 6.94 12.63 -6.04
CA GLN A 203 6.43 11.36 -6.55
C GLN A 203 5.04 10.98 -6.11
N LEU A 204 4.51 11.57 -5.05
CA LEU A 204 3.14 11.34 -4.61
C LEU A 204 2.15 11.92 -5.64
N ARG A 205 1.09 11.16 -5.91
CA ARG A 205 0.03 11.54 -6.86
C ARG A 205 -1.34 11.53 -6.20
N GLU A 206 -1.58 10.59 -5.30
CA GLU A 206 -2.85 10.44 -4.61
C GLU A 206 -2.63 9.73 -3.26
N THR A 207 -3.53 9.97 -2.32
CA THR A 207 -3.53 9.33 -1.01
C THR A 207 -4.91 8.82 -0.67
N ALA A 208 -4.98 7.85 0.23
CA ALA A 208 -6.25 7.48 0.84
C ALA A 208 -6.08 7.05 2.30
N THR A 209 -7.11 7.33 3.10
CA THR A 209 -7.24 6.85 4.48
C THR A 209 -8.52 6.05 4.63
N LEU A 210 -8.57 5.17 5.63
CA LEU A 210 -9.74 4.34 5.88
C LEU A 210 -10.46 4.88 7.11
N THR A 211 -11.76 5.18 6.96
CA THR A 211 -12.58 5.82 8.00
C THR A 211 -13.48 4.84 8.69
#